data_AF-A0A8T7GVT6-F1
#
_entry.id   AF-A0A8T7GVT6-F1
#
_cell.length_a   1.000
_cell.length_b   1.000
_cell.length_c   1.000
_cell.angle_alpha   90.00
_cell.angle_beta   90.00
_cell.angle_gamma   90.00
#
_symmetry.space_group_name_H-M   'P 1'
#
loop_
_entity.id
_entity.type
_entity.pdbx_description
1 polymer ?
#
loop_
_entity_poly.entity_id
_entity_poly.type
_entity_poly.pdbx_seq_one_letter_code
_entity_poly.pdbx_strand_id
1 'polypeptide(L)'
;MIVLPGDEVNVRIPRQFSYTKDGKTYATVLGTIENGHFVPYEFVYTPKLGDVVVGRVIAEKKRVAYIVDLGAYKTAVIMTRGLPVRIKIGDVVMGKLEQSDEILSNVRVLRGGALIKIHPSKIARVIGTNGSMVKIIKEKTETSIYVGYNGYIYVAGKNVSKAIKAIYTIEKRAHIHGLTDFISKMLEGGKNES
;
A
#
# COMPACT_ATOMS: atom_id res chain seq x y z
N MET A 1 -14.49 -15.02 -13.84
CA MET A 1 -14.56 -16.40 -13.30
C MET A 1 -13.95 -16.39 -11.91
N ILE A 2 -14.67 -16.88 -10.89
CA ILE A 2 -14.11 -17.04 -9.54
C ILE A 2 -13.20 -18.26 -9.53
N VAL A 3 -12.08 -18.18 -8.81
CA VAL A 3 -11.07 -19.25 -8.68
C VAL A 3 -10.83 -19.50 -7.20
N LEU A 4 -10.94 -20.75 -6.78
CA LEU A 4 -10.71 -21.20 -5.41
C LEU A 4 -9.30 -21.79 -5.26
N PRO A 5 -8.74 -21.81 -4.04
CA PRO A 5 -7.55 -22.59 -3.75
C PRO A 5 -7.74 -24.07 -4.14
N GLY A 6 -6.82 -24.61 -4.92
CA GLY A 6 -6.87 -25.98 -5.45
C GLY A 6 -7.46 -26.09 -6.85
N ASP A 7 -8.09 -25.04 -7.40
CA ASP A 7 -8.60 -25.06 -8.77
C ASP A 7 -7.44 -25.05 -9.77
N GLU A 8 -7.56 -25.87 -10.82
CA GLU A 8 -6.68 -25.83 -12.00
C GLU A 8 -7.00 -24.57 -12.83
N VAL A 9 -5.96 -23.87 -13.26
CA VAL A 9 -6.08 -22.56 -13.89
C VAL A 9 -5.19 -22.48 -15.12
N ASN A 10 -5.82 -22.13 -16.25
CA ASN A 10 -5.18 -22.00 -17.57
C ASN A 10 -4.67 -20.58 -17.86
N VAL A 11 -4.56 -19.73 -16.84
CA VAL A 11 -4.02 -18.38 -16.94
C VAL A 11 -2.74 -18.25 -16.13
N ARG A 12 -1.88 -17.29 -16.51
CA ARG A 12 -0.66 -17.02 -15.75
C ARG A 12 -1.01 -16.42 -14.39
N ILE A 13 -0.77 -17.19 -13.32
CA ILE A 13 -0.86 -16.72 -11.94
C ILE A 13 0.56 -16.42 -11.42
N PRO A 14 0.77 -15.30 -10.70
CA PRO A 14 2.04 -15.06 -10.01
C PRO A 14 2.43 -16.24 -9.11
N ARG A 15 3.71 -16.65 -9.12
CA ARG A 15 4.22 -17.80 -8.35
C ARG A 15 3.85 -17.80 -6.87
N GLN A 16 3.75 -16.61 -6.27
CA GLN A 16 3.34 -16.45 -4.86
C GLN A 16 1.88 -16.87 -4.58
N PHE A 17 1.08 -17.08 -5.63
CA PHE A 17 -0.34 -17.44 -5.56
C PHE A 17 -0.66 -18.76 -6.26
N SER A 18 0.35 -19.49 -6.73
CA SER A 18 0.16 -20.75 -7.44
C SER A 18 1.23 -21.78 -7.12
N TYR A 19 0.90 -23.05 -7.37
CA TYR A 19 1.87 -24.14 -7.43
C TYR A 19 1.66 -24.95 -8.71
N THR A 20 2.70 -25.66 -9.13
CA THR A 20 2.65 -26.55 -10.29
C THR A 20 2.73 -27.99 -9.83
N LYS A 21 1.82 -28.84 -10.31
CA LYS A 21 1.82 -30.28 -10.07
C LYS A 21 1.46 -30.98 -11.38
N ASP A 22 2.25 -31.96 -11.80
CA ASP A 22 2.05 -32.74 -13.03
C ASP A 22 1.87 -31.87 -14.29
N GLY A 23 2.65 -30.78 -14.41
CA GLY A 23 2.60 -29.84 -15.53
C GLY A 23 1.41 -28.87 -15.50
N LYS A 24 0.50 -28.99 -14.53
CA LYS A 24 -0.67 -28.14 -14.36
C LYS A 24 -0.47 -27.10 -13.27
N THR A 25 -1.04 -25.91 -13.47
CA THR A 25 -0.97 -24.80 -12.50
C THR A 25 -2.25 -24.73 -11.69
N TYR A 26 -2.11 -24.63 -10.37
CA TYR A 26 -3.22 -24.57 -9.43
C TYR A 26 -3.14 -23.30 -8.59
N ALA A 27 -4.29 -22.69 -8.28
CA ALA A 27 -4.36 -21.53 -7.40
C ALA A 27 -4.18 -21.92 -5.92
N THR A 28 -3.59 -21.03 -5.12
CA THR A 28 -3.45 -21.21 -3.65
C THR A 28 -4.27 -20.20 -2.85
N VAL A 29 -4.87 -19.22 -3.53
CA VAL A 29 -5.64 -18.13 -2.91
C VAL A 29 -6.93 -17.91 -3.69
N LEU A 30 -7.95 -17.40 -3.00
CA LEU A 30 -9.19 -16.98 -3.62
C LEU A 30 -8.96 -15.76 -4.53
N GLY A 31 -9.53 -15.80 -5.74
CA GLY A 31 -9.43 -14.68 -6.66
C GLY A 31 -10.43 -14.74 -7.81
N THR A 32 -10.24 -13.85 -8.77
CA THR A 32 -11.02 -13.81 -10.01
C THR A 32 -10.10 -13.65 -11.20
N ILE A 33 -10.49 -14.25 -12.32
CA ILE A 33 -9.89 -13.97 -13.63
C ILE A 33 -10.67 -12.83 -14.29
N GLU A 34 -9.99 -11.71 -14.50
CA GLU A 34 -10.49 -10.51 -15.19
C GLU A 34 -9.56 -10.21 -16.38
N ASN A 35 -10.11 -10.09 -17.59
CA ASN A 35 -9.35 -9.79 -18.81
C ASN A 35 -8.12 -10.71 -19.02
N GLY A 36 -8.23 -11.99 -18.66
CA GLY A 36 -7.13 -12.96 -18.77
C GLY A 36 -6.07 -12.88 -17.66
N HIS A 37 -6.25 -12.01 -16.66
CA HIS A 37 -5.35 -11.85 -15.53
C HIS A 37 -5.99 -12.31 -14.22
N PHE A 38 -5.23 -13.02 -13.40
CA PHE A 38 -5.66 -13.41 -12.07
C PHE A 38 -5.49 -12.26 -11.06
N VAL A 39 -6.59 -11.92 -10.38
CA VAL A 39 -6.64 -10.90 -9.34
C VAL A 39 -6.98 -11.58 -8.00
N PRO A 40 -6.04 -11.66 -7.05
CA PRO A 40 -6.30 -12.24 -5.73
C PRO A 40 -7.14 -11.28 -4.88
N TYR A 41 -8.10 -11.82 -4.13
CA TYR A 41 -8.92 -11.00 -3.21
C TYR A 41 -8.17 -10.63 -1.93
N GLU A 42 -7.46 -11.61 -1.38
CA GLU A 42 -6.64 -11.45 -0.17
C GLU A 42 -5.25 -12.05 -0.38
N PHE A 43 -4.25 -11.33 0.11
CA PHE A 43 -2.86 -11.75 0.06
C PHE A 43 -2.04 -10.94 1.06
N VAL A 44 -0.95 -11.56 1.53
CA VAL A 44 0.08 -10.87 2.29
C VAL A 44 0.99 -10.12 1.32
N TYR A 45 1.27 -8.85 1.61
CA TYR A 45 2.24 -8.09 0.84
C TYR A 45 3.58 -8.83 0.81
N THR A 46 4.08 -9.08 -0.39
CA THR A 46 5.42 -9.62 -0.62
C THR A 46 6.24 -8.51 -1.27
N PRO A 47 7.30 -8.01 -0.61
CA PRO A 47 8.23 -7.03 -1.18
C PRO A 47 8.69 -7.41 -2.57
N LYS A 48 8.71 -6.44 -3.49
CA LYS A 48 9.24 -6.61 -4.84
C LYS A 48 10.13 -5.44 -5.21
N LEU A 49 11.14 -5.73 -6.04
CA LEU A 49 12.05 -4.73 -6.56
C LEU A 49 11.26 -3.63 -7.26
N GLY A 50 11.51 -2.40 -6.84
CA GLY A 50 10.87 -1.22 -7.38
C GLY A 50 9.60 -0.78 -6.68
N ASP A 51 9.07 -1.56 -5.75
CA ASP A 51 7.93 -1.16 -4.96
C ASP A 51 8.28 0.06 -4.09
N VAL A 52 7.37 1.02 -4.08
CA VAL A 52 7.40 2.13 -3.13
C VAL A 52 6.63 1.71 -1.88
N VAL A 53 7.29 1.78 -0.72
CA VAL A 53 6.74 1.34 0.57
C VAL A 53 6.84 2.44 1.61
N VAL A 54 5.98 2.36 2.62
CA VAL A 54 5.99 3.24 3.80
C VAL A 54 6.19 2.37 5.03
N GLY A 55 7.04 2.81 5.95
CA GLY A 55 7.35 2.04 7.14
C GLY A 55 7.82 2.90 8.31
N ARG A 56 7.95 2.27 9.47
CA ARG A 56 8.41 2.94 10.69
C ARG A 56 9.82 2.48 11.03
N VAL A 57 10.70 3.42 11.36
CA VAL A 57 12.06 3.11 11.82
C VAL A 57 11.99 2.55 13.23
N ILE A 58 12.44 1.31 13.41
CA ILE A 58 12.36 0.59 14.69
C ILE A 58 13.70 0.44 15.38
N ALA A 59 14.81 0.53 14.65
CA ALA A 59 16.14 0.42 15.24
C ALA A 59 17.21 1.13 14.38
N GLU A 60 18.33 1.46 15.03
CA GLU A 60 19.55 1.93 14.38
C GLU A 60 20.68 0.93 14.67
N LYS A 61 21.33 0.42 13.63
CA LYS A 61 22.43 -0.55 13.74
C LYS A 61 23.77 0.17 13.64
N LYS A 62 24.37 0.45 14.79
CA LYS A 62 25.77 0.95 14.94
C LYS A 62 26.12 2.13 14.00
N ARG A 63 25.18 3.06 13.75
CA ARG A 63 25.34 4.19 12.80
C ARG A 63 25.59 3.82 11.33
N VAL A 64 25.43 2.56 10.95
CA VAL A 64 25.60 2.09 9.56
C VAL A 64 24.27 2.02 8.82
N ALA A 65 23.20 1.69 9.54
CA ALA A 65 21.91 1.43 8.94
C ALA A 65 20.76 1.70 9.91
N TYR A 66 19.61 2.06 9.36
CA TYR A 66 18.33 2.05 10.06
C TYR A 66 17.52 0.84 9.62
N ILE A 67 16.83 0.21 10.57
CA ILE A 67 15.90 -0.89 10.32
C ILE A 67 14.49 -0.31 10.29
N VAL A 68 13.78 -0.58 9.21
CA VAL A 68 12.42 -0.12 8.95
C VAL A 68 11.48 -1.31 8.98
N ASP A 69 10.45 -1.23 9.82
CA ASP A 69 9.32 -2.16 9.81
C ASP A 69 8.41 -1.83 8.61
N LEU A 70 8.25 -2.81 7.72
CA LEU A 70 7.34 -2.74 6.57
C LEU A 70 6.01 -3.46 6.83
N GLY A 71 5.82 -4.03 8.03
CA GLY A 71 4.68 -4.87 8.39
C GLY A 71 4.79 -6.28 7.83
N ALA A 72 3.80 -7.13 8.15
CA ALA A 72 3.74 -8.53 7.69
C ALA A 72 5.03 -9.33 7.96
N TYR A 73 5.68 -9.06 9.10
CA TYR A 73 6.97 -9.66 9.50
C TYR A 73 8.13 -9.40 8.52
N LYS A 74 8.04 -8.33 7.72
CA LYS A 74 9.10 -7.89 6.80
C LYS A 74 9.72 -6.60 7.30
N THR A 75 11.04 -6.54 7.17
CA THR A 75 11.83 -5.34 7.45
C THR A 75 12.67 -4.98 6.25
N ALA A 76 13.01 -3.70 6.12
CA ALA A 76 14.01 -3.24 5.17
C ALA A 76 15.06 -2.38 5.87
N VAL A 77 16.17 -2.18 5.17
CA VAL A 77 17.34 -1.47 5.67
C VAL A 77 17.52 -0.17 4.88
N ILE A 78 17.75 0.92 5.59
CA ILE A 78 18.23 2.17 5.01
C ILE A 78 19.69 2.34 5.39
N MET A 79 20.58 2.43 4.40
CA MET A 79 21.99 2.75 4.64
C MET A 79 22.14 4.20 5.09
N THR A 80 22.93 4.47 6.12
CA THR A 80 23.13 5.83 6.64
C THR A 80 23.94 6.71 5.69
N ARG A 81 24.85 6.09 4.93
CA ARG A 81 25.71 6.78 3.97
C ARG A 81 24.89 7.40 2.83
N GLY A 82 25.04 8.70 2.63
CA GLY A 82 24.38 9.43 1.54
C GLY A 82 22.95 9.87 1.85
N LEU A 83 22.48 9.72 3.10
CA LEU A 83 21.18 10.28 3.49
C LEU A 83 21.26 11.79 3.66
N PRO A 84 20.40 12.56 2.98
CA PRO A 84 20.37 14.02 3.11
C PRO A 84 19.75 14.49 4.42
N VAL A 85 19.02 13.62 5.13
CA VAL A 85 18.24 13.96 6.32
C VAL A 85 18.54 12.97 7.45
N ARG A 86 18.62 13.49 8.68
CA ARG A 86 18.80 12.69 9.88
C ARG A 86 17.49 11.97 10.25
N ILE A 87 17.55 10.65 10.29
CA ILE A 87 16.47 9.75 10.68
C ILE A 87 16.61 9.43 12.17
N LYS A 88 15.48 9.29 12.87
CA LYS A 88 15.43 8.83 14.26
C LYS A 88 14.56 7.59 14.39
N ILE A 89 14.79 6.80 15.44
CA ILE A 89 13.86 5.73 15.82
C ILE A 89 12.48 6.33 16.06
N GLY A 90 11.45 5.70 15.51
CA GLY A 90 10.06 6.19 15.53
C GLY A 90 9.67 7.04 14.33
N ASP A 91 10.62 7.57 13.55
CA ASP A 91 10.28 8.29 12.31
C ASP A 91 9.56 7.36 11.32
N VAL A 92 8.61 7.93 10.58
CA VAL A 92 7.98 7.27 9.44
C VAL A 92 8.72 7.65 8.17
N VAL A 93 8.99 6.67 7.33
CA VAL A 93 9.77 6.84 6.10
C VAL A 93 9.04 6.23 4.92
N MET A 94 9.21 6.86 3.77
CA MET A 94 8.82 6.34 2.46
C MET A 94 10.09 6.11 1.66
N GLY A 95 10.18 4.99 0.96
CA GLY A 95 11.31 4.66 0.12
C GLY A 95 10.94 3.67 -0.97
N LYS A 96 11.85 3.50 -1.92
CA LYS A 96 11.73 2.51 -3.00
C LYS A 96 12.61 1.32 -2.67
N LEU A 97 12.06 0.12 -2.75
CA LEU A 97 12.82 -1.12 -2.61
C LEU A 97 13.79 -1.26 -3.79
N GLU A 98 15.07 -1.32 -3.46
CA GLU A 98 16.19 -1.59 -4.36
C GLU A 98 16.94 -2.82 -3.84
N GLN A 99 17.64 -3.53 -4.73
CA GLN A 99 18.59 -4.60 -4.43
C GLN A 99 18.13 -5.64 -3.38
N SER A 100 17.86 -6.88 -3.82
CA SER A 100 17.46 -8.00 -2.96
C SER A 100 16.17 -7.77 -2.15
N ASP A 101 15.31 -6.83 -2.55
CA ASP A 101 14.01 -6.50 -1.93
C ASP A 101 14.09 -6.12 -0.43
N GLU A 102 15.29 -5.78 0.06
CA GLU A 102 15.56 -5.54 1.47
C GLU A 102 16.20 -4.17 1.74
N ILE A 103 16.64 -3.43 0.71
CA ILE A 103 17.24 -2.10 0.86
C ILE A 103 16.27 -1.03 0.37
N LEU A 104 16.12 0.05 1.15
CA LEU A 104 15.35 1.22 0.75
C LEU A 104 16.26 2.34 0.25
N SER A 105 15.97 2.82 -0.95
CA SER A 105 16.57 4.01 -1.56
C SER A 105 15.55 5.15 -1.70
N ASN A 106 16.00 6.32 -2.15
CA ASN A 106 15.16 7.50 -2.36
C ASN A 106 14.28 7.84 -1.16
N VAL A 107 14.89 7.73 0.02
CA VAL A 107 14.18 7.82 1.30
C VAL A 107 13.71 9.23 1.57
N ARG A 108 12.43 9.36 1.91
CA ARG A 108 11.81 10.58 2.42
C ARG A 108 11.30 10.32 3.84
N VAL A 109 11.71 11.16 4.78
CA VAL A 109 11.15 11.17 6.14
C VAL A 109 9.82 11.92 6.11
N LEU A 110 8.78 11.32 6.69
CA LEU A 110 7.44 11.86 6.75
C LEU A 110 7.12 12.28 8.19
N ARG A 111 6.71 13.54 8.38
CA ARG A 111 6.43 14.14 9.70
C ARG A 111 5.12 14.94 9.69
N GLY A 112 4.60 15.26 10.88
CA GLY A 112 3.40 16.08 11.04
C GLY A 112 2.08 15.44 10.56
N GLY A 113 1.95 14.13 10.68
CA GLY A 113 0.81 13.38 10.17
C GLY A 113 0.62 12.04 10.86
N ALA A 114 -0.29 11.24 10.32
CA ALA A 114 -0.68 9.95 10.85
C ALA A 114 -0.31 8.83 9.87
N LEU A 115 0.27 7.75 10.41
CA LEU A 115 0.46 6.49 9.70
C LEU A 115 -0.74 5.59 9.97
N ILE A 116 -1.44 5.20 8.90
CA ILE A 116 -2.52 4.22 8.93
C ILE A 116 -2.14 2.98 8.13
N LYS A 117 -2.89 1.90 8.34
CA LYS A 117 -2.72 0.65 7.61
C LYS A 117 -4.05 0.18 7.05
N ILE A 118 -4.02 -0.26 5.81
CA ILE A 118 -5.11 -0.97 5.12
C ILE A 118 -4.60 -2.28 4.55
N HIS A 119 -5.52 -3.15 4.13
CA HIS A 119 -5.15 -4.38 3.45
C HIS A 119 -4.47 -4.09 2.08
N PRO A 120 -3.30 -4.69 1.77
CA PRO A 120 -2.54 -4.43 0.54
C PRO A 120 -3.36 -4.62 -0.75
N SER A 121 -4.30 -5.58 -0.77
CA SER A 121 -5.18 -5.81 -1.93
C SER A 121 -6.09 -4.62 -2.26
N LYS A 122 -6.29 -3.69 -1.33
CA LYS A 122 -7.14 -2.50 -1.52
C LYS A 122 -6.34 -1.26 -1.94
N ILE A 123 -5.01 -1.33 -1.99
CA ILE A 123 -4.14 -0.20 -2.34
C ILE A 123 -4.43 0.32 -3.75
N ALA A 124 -4.51 -0.57 -4.75
CA ALA A 124 -4.82 -0.19 -6.13
C ALA A 124 -6.14 0.58 -6.24
N ARG A 125 -7.15 0.20 -5.44
CA ARG A 125 -8.46 0.87 -5.38
C ARG A 125 -8.37 2.25 -4.73
N VAL A 126 -7.56 2.42 -3.69
CA VAL A 126 -7.32 3.71 -3.01
C VAL A 126 -6.55 4.67 -3.90
N ILE A 127 -5.57 4.19 -4.66
CA ILE A 127 -4.86 5.00 -5.67
C ILE A 127 -5.85 5.41 -6.76
N GLY A 128 -6.65 4.46 -7.25
CA GLY A 128 -7.57 4.64 -8.37
C GLY A 128 -6.84 4.73 -9.70
N THR A 129 -7.59 4.73 -10.81
CA THR A 129 -7.00 4.80 -12.16
C THR A 129 -6.16 6.06 -12.30
N ASN A 130 -4.88 5.90 -12.67
CA ASN A 130 -3.89 6.99 -12.77
C ASN A 130 -3.79 7.88 -11.52
N GLY A 131 -4.08 7.35 -10.33
CA GLY A 131 -4.02 8.14 -9.09
C GLY A 131 -5.19 9.11 -8.88
N SER A 132 -6.27 8.98 -9.65
CA SER A 132 -7.44 9.87 -9.58
C SER A 132 -8.10 9.91 -8.19
N MET A 133 -8.30 8.76 -7.56
CA MET A 133 -8.97 8.67 -6.25
C MET A 133 -8.15 9.36 -5.17
N VAL A 134 -6.85 9.06 -5.08
CA VAL A 134 -6.00 9.69 -4.07
C VAL A 134 -5.87 11.20 -4.32
N LYS A 135 -5.87 11.65 -5.58
CA LYS A 135 -5.86 13.08 -5.95
C LYS A 135 -7.12 13.79 -5.44
N ILE A 136 -8.30 13.22 -5.68
CA ILE A 136 -9.58 13.77 -5.20
C ILE A 136 -9.59 13.91 -3.68
N ILE A 137 -9.10 12.89 -2.96
CA ILE A 137 -9.04 12.96 -1.49
C ILE A 137 -8.09 14.09 -1.09
N LYS A 138 -6.86 14.11 -1.62
CA LYS A 138 -5.85 15.15 -1.32
C LYS A 138 -6.40 16.56 -1.49
N GLU A 139 -7.06 16.82 -2.62
CA GLU A 139 -7.63 18.14 -2.97
C GLU A 139 -8.79 18.51 -2.05
N LYS A 140 -9.73 17.60 -1.80
CA LYS A 140 -10.92 17.89 -0.97
C LYS A 140 -10.61 17.97 0.52
N THR A 141 -9.53 17.37 1.00
CA THR A 141 -9.15 17.39 2.43
C THR A 141 -7.97 18.31 2.75
N GLU A 142 -7.34 18.93 1.74
CA GLU A 142 -6.14 19.75 1.90
C GLU A 142 -5.03 18.96 2.64
N THR A 143 -4.76 17.73 2.18
CA THR A 143 -3.78 16.82 2.78
C THR A 143 -2.79 16.27 1.75
N SER A 144 -1.58 15.99 2.20
CA SER A 144 -0.62 15.11 1.52
C SER A 144 -0.84 13.67 1.94
N ILE A 145 -0.91 12.77 0.95
CA ILE A 145 -1.10 11.32 1.15
C ILE A 145 0.02 10.58 0.42
N TYR A 146 0.73 9.74 1.17
CA TYR A 146 1.80 8.87 0.68
C TYR A 146 1.38 7.42 0.87
N VAL A 147 1.21 6.70 -0.24
CA VAL A 147 0.68 5.33 -0.26
C VAL A 147 1.83 4.37 -0.54
N GLY A 148 2.08 3.42 0.35
CA GLY A 148 3.00 2.31 0.14
C GLY A 148 2.27 1.06 -0.33
N TYR A 149 2.86 0.30 -1.25
CA TYR A 149 2.28 -0.97 -1.74
C TYR A 149 2.13 -2.03 -0.64
N ASN A 150 2.85 -1.86 0.47
CA ASN A 150 2.74 -2.68 1.67
C ASN A 150 1.50 -2.43 2.54
N GLY A 151 0.59 -1.55 2.11
CA GLY A 151 -0.65 -1.26 2.84
C GLY A 151 -0.52 -0.12 3.86
N TYR A 152 0.68 0.37 4.11
CA TYR A 152 0.90 1.56 4.95
C TYR A 152 0.66 2.83 4.16
N ILE A 153 -0.13 3.73 4.74
CA ILE A 153 -0.45 5.02 4.15
C ILE A 153 -0.19 6.11 5.18
N TYR A 154 0.59 7.11 4.79
CA TYR A 154 0.86 8.27 5.63
C TYR A 154 0.05 9.47 5.15
N VAL A 155 -0.65 10.12 6.06
CA VAL A 155 -1.55 11.25 5.79
C VAL A 155 -1.15 12.43 6.66
N ALA A 156 -0.88 13.59 6.05
CA ALA A 156 -0.52 14.83 6.74
C ALA A 156 -1.24 16.03 6.13
N GLY A 157 -1.51 17.07 6.91
CA GLY A 157 -2.17 18.31 6.44
C GLY A 157 -3.31 18.73 7.33
N LYS A 158 -4.31 19.40 6.76
CA LYS A 158 -5.39 20.06 7.52
C LYS A 158 -6.45 19.07 8.01
N ASN A 159 -7.14 18.38 7.09
CA ASN A 159 -8.26 17.51 7.44
C ASN A 159 -7.86 16.02 7.46
N VAL A 160 -6.82 15.68 8.22
CA VAL A 160 -6.25 14.32 8.29
C VAL A 160 -7.31 13.26 8.63
N SER A 161 -8.13 13.50 9.66
CA SER A 161 -9.18 12.56 10.08
C SER A 161 -10.21 12.28 8.97
N LYS A 162 -10.54 13.30 8.17
CA LYS A 162 -11.50 13.17 7.05
C LYS A 162 -10.90 12.35 5.90
N ALA A 163 -9.62 12.57 5.59
CA ALA A 163 -8.90 11.76 4.60
C ALA A 163 -8.79 10.30 5.02
N ILE A 164 -8.43 10.04 6.30
CA ILE A 164 -8.37 8.69 6.87
C ILE A 164 -9.73 7.99 6.78
N LYS A 165 -10.81 8.68 7.15
CA LYS A 165 -12.17 8.15 7.05
C LYS A 165 -12.53 7.75 5.61
N ALA A 166 -12.14 8.56 4.62
CA ALA A 166 -12.35 8.23 3.22
C ALA A 166 -11.58 6.98 2.78
N ILE A 167 -10.30 6.87 3.17
CA ILE A 167 -9.46 5.71 2.85
C ILE A 167 -10.06 4.43 3.44
N TYR A 168 -10.46 4.43 4.72
CA TYR A 168 -11.12 3.27 5.33
C TYR A 168 -12.48 2.95 4.71
N THR A 169 -13.20 3.97 4.23
CA THR A 169 -14.47 3.75 3.52
C THR A 169 -14.24 3.06 2.18
N ILE A 170 -13.17 3.43 1.46
CA ILE A 170 -12.76 2.78 0.21
C ILE A 170 -12.38 1.31 0.47
N GLU A 171 -11.61 1.05 1.53
CA GLU A 171 -11.23 -0.31 1.92
C GLU A 171 -12.47 -1.20 2.12
N LYS A 172 -13.45 -0.71 2.88
CA LYS A 172 -14.70 -1.44 3.17
C LYS A 172 -15.64 -1.59 1.97
N ARG A 173 -15.61 -0.64 1.04
CA ARG A 173 -16.58 -0.54 -0.08
C ARG A 173 -15.93 -0.75 -1.45
N ALA A 174 -14.78 -1.43 -1.50
CA ALA A 174 -13.99 -1.59 -2.73
C ALA A 174 -14.78 -2.22 -3.90
N HIS A 175 -15.82 -3.01 -3.60
CA HIS A 175 -16.65 -3.75 -4.56
C HIS A 175 -17.78 -2.93 -5.21
N ILE A 176 -18.00 -1.67 -4.80
CA ILE A 176 -19.13 -0.87 -5.26
C ILE A 176 -18.77 -0.10 -6.55
N HIS A 177 -19.65 -0.14 -7.55
CA HIS A 177 -19.59 0.71 -8.75
C HIS A 177 -19.95 2.18 -8.41
N GLY A 178 -19.27 3.16 -9.01
CA GLY A 178 -19.50 4.58 -8.68
C GLY A 178 -18.88 5.05 -7.35
N LEU A 179 -17.92 4.30 -6.81
CA LEU A 179 -17.26 4.64 -5.53
C LEU A 179 -16.64 6.04 -5.53
N THR A 180 -16.10 6.50 -6.67
CA THR A 180 -15.51 7.84 -6.79
C THR A 180 -16.51 8.95 -6.49
N ASP A 181 -17.72 8.86 -7.05
CA ASP A 181 -18.77 9.86 -6.84
C ASP A 181 -19.26 9.83 -5.40
N PHE A 182 -19.39 8.61 -4.84
CA PHE A 182 -19.73 8.43 -3.43
C PHE A 182 -18.71 9.10 -2.50
N ILE A 183 -17.41 8.88 -2.71
CA ILE A 183 -16.35 9.47 -1.90
C ILE A 183 -16.32 10.99 -2.09
N SER A 184 -16.49 11.50 -3.31
CA SER A 184 -16.57 12.93 -3.58
C SER A 184 -17.70 13.60 -2.81
N LYS A 185 -18.91 13.04 -2.84
CA LYS A 185 -20.06 13.55 -2.10
C LYS A 185 -19.85 13.48 -0.59
N MET A 186 -19.29 12.37 -0.10
CA MET A 186 -18.96 12.20 1.32
C MET A 186 -17.97 13.26 1.82
N LEU A 187 -17.01 13.66 0.97
CA LEU A 187 -16.03 14.68 1.29
C LEU A 187 -16.58 16.11 1.15
N GLU A 188 -17.58 16.35 0.31
CA GLU A 188 -18.28 17.64 0.18
C GLU A 188 -19.18 17.95 1.37
N GLY A 189 -19.96 16.97 1.84
CA GLY A 189 -20.94 17.16 2.91
C GLY A 189 -20.36 17.61 4.26
N GLY A 190 -19.06 17.41 4.48
CA GLY A 190 -18.37 17.87 5.70
C GLY A 190 -17.70 19.24 5.58
N LYS A 191 -18.18 20.15 4.70
CA LYS A 191 -17.73 21.56 4.67
C LYS A 191 -18.63 22.51 5.49
N ASN A 192 -19.77 22.04 6.00
CA ASN A 192 -20.78 22.87 6.68
C ASN A 192 -20.98 22.54 8.17
N GLU A 193 -20.04 21.87 8.82
CA GLU A 193 -20.08 21.63 10.27
C GLU A 193 -18.73 22.01 10.89
N SER A 194 -18.47 23.33 10.97
CA SER A 194 -17.54 23.99 11.89
C SER A 194 -17.78 25.50 11.80
#